data_AF-A0A8G2BZJ4-F1
#
_entry.id   AF-A0A8G2BZJ4-F1
#
_cell.length_a   1.000
_cell.length_b   1.000
_cell.length_c   1.000
_cell.angle_alpha   90.00
_cell.angle_beta   90.00
_cell.angle_gamma   90.00
#
_symmetry.space_group_name_H-M   'P 1'
#
loop_
_entity.id
_entity.type
_entity.pdbx_description
1 polymer ?
#
loop_
_entity_poly.entity_id
_entity_poly.type
_entity_poly.pdbx_seq_one_letter_code
_entity_poly.pdbx_strand_id
1 'polypeptide(L)'
;MSEYSAWDWGIGSRTVADLSECDCDVEWREENQVSPDGEKVAAVVKTGEMEFSVCVNGTCWEPRYERIWYLRYSPDGRLAGLACDGDWTMCVDGEPWEDTYSFLFNTLFSKDGSVIACSVADSMTYGMVVEGVVWETLFPNANNFILSSDGKRSAAVVQTVPLGQAEVFKFKEGAYSVAVDGTPWDVNFVNVWTPRFNADNSSVAAQIRHTLFDYTIAIDGKPWTENFNQVWEPLFHPTKNSVVAPVRLSGKWGMALDGKIIWQPTFFQVWQQQFSPSGDKLAAIVCPNYGRWTLAVDGNPWNTTFGDMVMDMTFSPDGKRLAALGKQDGKWTVFSDDRAWNSHYDMCYAPVFSPDSKHVAARVEKNGRFTIAVDGKEYGQGFDQCFDPTFSPDGSRILIRAIVDGKYQRIVESVAKIIG
;
A
#
# COMPACT_ATOMS: atom_id res chain seq x y z
N MET A 1 20.96 -10.96 -1.02
CA MET A 1 21.47 -9.57 -0.92
C MET A 1 20.28 -8.68 -1.08
N SER A 2 20.12 -7.64 -0.28
CA SER A 2 19.05 -6.66 -0.53
C SER A 2 19.30 -6.01 -1.89
N GLU A 3 18.30 -5.91 -2.76
CA GLU A 3 18.41 -5.31 -4.11
C GLU A 3 19.08 -3.92 -4.08
N TYR A 4 18.91 -3.19 -2.98
CA TYR A 4 19.53 -1.89 -2.69
C TYR A 4 21.07 -1.87 -2.65
N SER A 5 21.75 -3.02 -2.53
CA SER A 5 23.23 -3.04 -2.46
C SER A 5 23.90 -2.71 -3.78
N ALA A 6 23.18 -2.84 -4.90
CA ALA A 6 23.69 -2.54 -6.24
C ALA A 6 23.60 -1.04 -6.60
N TRP A 7 22.86 -0.24 -5.82
CA TRP A 7 22.65 1.18 -6.12
C TRP A 7 23.89 2.02 -5.82
N ASP A 8 24.03 3.16 -6.51
CA ASP A 8 25.10 4.11 -6.26
C ASP A 8 24.82 4.94 -5.00
N TRP A 9 25.49 4.62 -3.90
CA TRP A 9 25.38 5.34 -2.64
C TRP A 9 26.47 6.41 -2.44
N GLY A 10 27.19 6.81 -3.49
CA GLY A 10 28.18 7.88 -3.40
C GLY A 10 27.56 9.19 -2.89
N ILE A 11 28.09 9.76 -1.81
CA ILE A 11 27.59 11.03 -1.24
C ILE A 11 27.75 12.14 -2.28
N GLY A 12 26.68 12.91 -2.48
CA GLY A 12 26.65 14.00 -3.44
C GLY A 12 25.26 14.23 -4.02
N SER A 13 25.18 15.19 -4.92
CA SER A 13 23.97 15.49 -5.69
C SER A 13 24.30 15.50 -7.18
N ARG A 14 23.40 14.98 -8.01
CA ARG A 14 23.43 15.15 -9.46
C ARG A 14 22.03 15.38 -10.03
N THR A 15 21.96 16.15 -11.11
CA THR A 15 20.76 16.24 -11.94
C THR A 15 20.68 14.99 -12.80
N VAL A 16 19.55 14.30 -12.74
CA VAL A 16 19.26 13.09 -13.55
C VAL A 16 18.53 13.48 -14.84
N ALA A 17 17.58 14.41 -14.76
CA ALA A 17 16.86 14.91 -15.92
C ALA A 17 16.44 16.37 -15.73
N ASP A 18 16.44 17.13 -16.83
CA ASP A 18 15.73 18.41 -16.91
C ASP A 18 14.30 18.13 -17.41
N LEU A 19 13.30 18.45 -16.59
CA LEU A 19 11.91 18.14 -16.92
C LEU A 19 11.36 19.02 -18.04
N SER A 20 12.09 20.05 -18.50
CA SER A 20 11.71 20.81 -19.69
C SER A 20 12.18 20.17 -20.99
N GLU A 21 13.12 19.21 -20.93
CA GLU A 21 13.68 18.54 -22.11
C GLU A 21 12.93 17.24 -22.41
N CYS A 22 12.63 17.03 -23.69
CA CYS A 22 12.01 15.82 -24.19
C CYS A 22 12.30 15.63 -25.68
N ASP A 23 12.43 14.39 -26.14
CA ASP A 23 12.64 14.04 -27.56
C ASP A 23 11.36 14.05 -28.40
N CYS A 24 10.21 14.22 -27.75
CA CYS A 24 8.88 14.39 -28.32
C CYS A 24 8.31 15.76 -27.91
N ASP A 25 7.42 16.32 -28.73
CA ASP A 25 6.68 17.52 -28.37
C ASP A 25 5.72 17.21 -27.20
N VAL A 26 5.80 17.99 -26.11
CA VAL A 26 4.99 17.79 -24.90
C VAL A 26 4.09 19.01 -24.70
N GLU A 27 2.77 18.83 -24.84
CA GLU A 27 1.80 19.88 -24.54
C GLU A 27 1.67 20.10 -23.02
N TRP A 28 1.58 19.01 -22.26
CA TRP A 28 1.55 19.01 -20.79
C TRP A 28 1.93 17.63 -20.23
N ARG A 29 2.22 17.59 -18.93
CA ARG A 29 2.67 16.39 -18.19
C ARG A 29 1.85 16.15 -16.92
N GLU A 30 1.64 14.88 -16.59
CA GLU A 30 1.07 14.43 -15.31
C GLU A 30 2.08 14.48 -14.16
N GLU A 31 1.66 13.99 -12.99
CA GLU A 31 2.51 13.85 -11.80
C GLU A 31 3.71 12.90 -12.05
N ASN A 32 4.90 13.37 -11.70
CA ASN A 32 6.13 12.62 -11.87
C ASN A 32 6.18 11.38 -10.97
N GLN A 33 6.70 10.28 -11.52
CA GLN A 33 7.05 9.04 -10.85
C GLN A 33 8.57 8.89 -10.86
N VAL A 34 9.16 8.32 -9.81
CA VAL A 34 10.61 8.12 -9.73
C VAL A 34 10.96 6.68 -9.46
N SER A 35 12.03 6.20 -10.10
CA SER A 35 12.49 4.84 -9.87
C SER A 35 12.97 4.67 -8.42
N PRO A 36 12.90 3.44 -7.88
CA PRO A 36 13.41 3.13 -6.54
C PRO A 36 14.85 3.62 -6.31
N ASP A 37 15.74 3.38 -7.28
CA ASP A 37 17.16 3.78 -7.21
C ASP A 37 17.43 5.28 -7.44
N GLY A 38 16.40 6.01 -7.87
CA GLY A 38 16.45 7.43 -8.19
C GLY A 38 17.12 7.78 -9.52
N GLU A 39 17.45 6.81 -10.38
CA GLU A 39 18.11 7.06 -11.68
C GLU A 39 17.13 7.42 -12.80
N LYS A 40 15.82 7.25 -12.60
CA LYS A 40 14.79 7.60 -13.57
C LYS A 40 13.70 8.44 -12.93
N VAL A 41 13.21 9.42 -13.69
CA VAL A 41 11.96 10.13 -13.48
C VAL A 41 11.11 9.96 -14.73
N ALA A 42 9.83 9.68 -14.52
CA ALA A 42 8.89 9.46 -15.60
C ALA A 42 7.56 10.17 -15.36
N ALA A 43 6.86 10.52 -16.43
CA ALA A 43 5.50 11.04 -16.36
C ALA A 43 4.72 10.66 -17.61
N VAL A 44 3.41 10.50 -17.48
CA VAL A 44 2.51 10.51 -18.65
C VAL A 44 2.55 11.92 -19.23
N VAL A 45 2.72 12.02 -20.54
CA VAL A 45 2.78 13.26 -21.30
C VAL A 45 1.75 13.23 -22.43
N LYS A 46 1.09 14.36 -22.66
CA LYS A 46 0.26 14.54 -23.86
C LYS A 46 1.14 15.05 -24.99
N THR A 47 1.16 14.33 -26.10
CA THR A 47 2.01 14.64 -27.27
C THR A 47 1.23 15.11 -28.50
N GLY A 48 -0.10 14.99 -28.48
CA GLY A 48 -0.97 15.50 -29.53
C GLY A 48 -2.45 15.38 -29.20
N GLU A 49 -3.32 15.59 -30.19
CA GLU A 49 -4.77 15.45 -30.01
C GLU A 49 -5.15 14.00 -29.72
N MET A 50 -5.63 13.75 -28.49
CA MET A 50 -5.92 12.40 -27.97
C MET A 50 -4.72 11.45 -28.09
N GLU A 51 -3.50 11.98 -27.96
CA GLU A 51 -2.28 11.18 -28.06
C GLU A 51 -1.41 11.40 -26.81
N PHE A 52 -1.03 10.29 -26.18
CA PHE A 52 -0.27 10.24 -24.94
C PHE A 52 0.90 9.27 -25.06
N SER A 53 1.96 9.56 -24.31
CA SER A 53 3.10 8.67 -24.10
C SER A 53 3.59 8.79 -22.66
N VAL A 54 4.61 8.01 -22.32
CA VAL A 54 5.36 8.17 -21.09
C VAL A 54 6.73 8.71 -21.44
N CYS A 55 7.08 9.87 -20.89
CA CYS A 55 8.43 10.42 -20.96
C CYS A 55 9.23 9.88 -19.78
N VAL A 56 10.37 9.22 -20.03
CA VAL A 56 11.32 8.74 -19.04
C VAL A 56 12.66 9.44 -19.28
N ASN A 57 13.11 10.27 -18.33
CA ASN A 57 14.35 11.05 -18.45
C ASN A 57 14.49 11.83 -19.78
N GLY A 58 13.39 12.33 -20.33
CA GLY A 58 13.38 13.07 -21.60
C GLY A 58 13.21 12.19 -22.85
N THR A 59 13.05 10.88 -22.71
CA THR A 59 12.77 9.96 -23.83
C THR A 59 11.35 9.42 -23.73
N CYS A 60 10.56 9.61 -24.79
CA CYS A 60 9.20 9.10 -24.87
C CYS A 60 9.16 7.59 -25.24
N TRP A 61 8.19 6.86 -24.68
CA TRP A 61 7.83 5.52 -25.14
C TRP A 61 7.25 5.54 -26.56
N GLU A 62 7.43 4.42 -27.27
CA GLU A 62 6.76 4.08 -28.53
C GLU A 62 6.16 2.67 -28.41
N PRO A 63 4.93 2.42 -28.94
CA PRO A 63 4.08 3.37 -29.65
C PRO A 63 3.40 4.40 -28.71
N ARG A 64 2.65 5.33 -29.32
CA ARG A 64 1.76 6.27 -28.61
C ARG A 64 0.39 5.64 -28.38
N TYR A 65 -0.35 6.17 -27.41
CA TYR A 65 -1.65 5.63 -26.98
C TYR A 65 -2.71 6.73 -26.87
N GLU A 66 -3.99 6.37 -26.95
CA GLU A 66 -5.09 7.30 -26.74
C GLU A 66 -5.21 7.75 -25.28
N ARG A 67 -4.81 6.89 -24.34
CA ARG A 67 -4.72 7.17 -22.88
C ARG A 67 -3.67 6.29 -22.22
N ILE A 68 -3.06 6.81 -21.16
CA ILE A 68 -2.23 6.02 -20.23
C ILE A 68 -2.58 6.44 -18.81
N TRP A 69 -2.92 5.48 -17.94
CA TRP A 69 -3.29 5.73 -16.56
C TRP A 69 -2.42 4.94 -15.57
N TYR A 70 -2.38 5.46 -14.34
CA TYR A 70 -1.81 4.77 -13.19
C TYR A 70 -0.34 4.35 -13.37
N LEU A 71 0.46 5.25 -13.94
CA LEU A 71 1.90 5.05 -14.12
C LEU A 71 2.60 4.86 -12.77
N ARG A 72 3.32 3.76 -12.58
CA ARG A 72 4.04 3.44 -11.33
C ARG A 72 5.28 2.60 -11.59
N TYR A 73 6.35 2.85 -10.84
CA TYR A 73 7.48 1.93 -10.78
C TYR A 73 7.15 0.75 -9.86
N SER A 74 7.46 -0.47 -10.32
CA SER A 74 7.53 -1.65 -9.47
C SER A 74 8.75 -1.57 -8.52
N PRO A 75 8.76 -2.33 -7.41
CA PRO A 75 9.89 -2.40 -6.49
C PRO A 75 11.25 -2.73 -7.14
N ASP A 76 11.26 -3.56 -8.19
CA ASP A 76 12.47 -3.91 -8.97
C ASP A 76 12.89 -2.83 -9.99
N GLY A 77 12.10 -1.75 -10.15
CA GLY A 77 12.43 -0.59 -10.96
C GLY A 77 11.92 -0.60 -12.40
N ARG A 78 11.08 -1.58 -12.79
CA ARG A 78 10.33 -1.53 -14.05
C ARG A 78 9.19 -0.51 -13.96
N LEU A 79 8.91 0.20 -15.06
CA LEU A 79 7.84 1.20 -15.10
C LEU A 79 6.59 0.62 -15.75
N ALA A 80 5.48 0.54 -15.02
CA ALA A 80 4.22 -0.01 -15.52
C ALA A 80 3.15 1.09 -15.67
N GLY A 81 2.39 1.05 -16.76
CA GLY A 81 1.25 1.92 -17.01
C GLY A 81 0.11 1.17 -17.72
N LEU A 82 -1.13 1.53 -17.42
CA LEU A 82 -2.31 1.00 -18.10
C LEU A 82 -2.56 1.84 -19.34
N ALA A 83 -2.26 1.30 -20.52
CA ALA A 83 -2.37 1.99 -21.80
C ALA A 83 -3.63 1.57 -22.55
N CYS A 84 -4.21 2.49 -23.32
CA CYS A 84 -5.43 2.26 -24.09
C CYS A 84 -5.25 2.79 -25.51
N ASP A 85 -5.54 1.95 -26.50
CA ASP A 85 -5.70 2.30 -27.91
C ASP A 85 -6.81 1.39 -28.49
N GLY A 86 -8.05 1.84 -28.42
CA GLY A 86 -9.23 0.97 -28.53
C GLY A 86 -9.48 0.13 -27.27
N ASP A 87 -8.66 -0.90 -27.05
CA ASP A 87 -8.69 -1.77 -25.86
C ASP A 87 -7.52 -1.45 -24.90
N TRP A 88 -7.63 -1.92 -23.65
CA TRP A 88 -6.64 -1.69 -22.61
C TRP A 88 -5.58 -2.80 -22.54
N THR A 89 -4.33 -2.40 -22.31
CA THR A 89 -3.20 -3.30 -22.06
C THR A 89 -2.32 -2.76 -20.91
N MET A 90 -1.57 -3.63 -20.25
CA MET A 90 -0.48 -3.22 -19.37
C MET A 90 0.76 -3.01 -20.23
N CYS A 91 1.36 -1.83 -20.13
CA CYS A 91 2.63 -1.50 -20.76
C CYS A 91 3.72 -1.43 -19.70
N VAL A 92 4.79 -2.23 -19.87
CA VAL A 92 5.91 -2.34 -18.94
C VAL A 92 7.19 -1.92 -19.66
N ASP A 93 7.80 -0.83 -19.21
CA ASP A 93 8.98 -0.21 -19.83
C ASP A 93 8.82 0.08 -21.34
N GLY A 94 7.59 0.40 -21.78
CA GLY A 94 7.27 0.68 -23.18
C GLY A 94 6.76 -0.52 -23.96
N GLU A 95 6.83 -1.73 -23.39
CA GLU A 95 6.39 -2.96 -24.04
C GLU A 95 4.98 -3.36 -23.55
N PRO A 96 3.96 -3.39 -24.42
CA PRO A 96 2.63 -3.85 -24.05
C PRO A 96 2.58 -5.37 -23.86
N TRP A 97 1.69 -5.84 -22.98
CA TRP A 97 1.29 -7.25 -22.95
C TRP A 97 0.64 -7.67 -24.28
N GLU A 98 0.75 -8.97 -24.60
CA GLU A 98 0.27 -9.55 -25.87
C GLU A 98 -1.26 -9.41 -26.00
N ASP A 99 -1.99 -9.70 -24.92
CA ASP A 99 -3.45 -9.62 -24.89
C ASP A 99 -3.95 -8.24 -24.46
N THR A 100 -5.10 -7.84 -25.02
CA THR A 100 -5.84 -6.63 -24.66
C THR A 100 -7.19 -6.98 -24.03
N TYR A 101 -7.77 -6.04 -23.29
CA TYR A 101 -9.00 -6.25 -22.53
C TYR A 101 -9.91 -5.02 -22.58
N SER A 102 -11.22 -5.20 -22.37
CA SER A 102 -12.18 -4.07 -22.38
C SER A 102 -11.82 -2.95 -21.40
N PHE A 103 -11.29 -3.30 -20.21
CA PHE A 103 -10.79 -2.34 -19.23
C PHE A 103 -9.85 -2.98 -18.20
N LEU A 104 -8.74 -2.30 -17.91
CA LEU A 104 -7.80 -2.66 -16.84
C LEU A 104 -7.76 -1.59 -15.76
N PHE A 105 -7.56 -2.00 -14.51
CA PHE A 105 -7.44 -1.10 -13.37
C PHE A 105 -6.62 -1.73 -12.23
N ASN A 106 -6.24 -0.92 -11.23
CA ASN A 106 -5.61 -1.39 -9.99
C ASN A 106 -4.36 -2.26 -10.21
N THR A 107 -3.28 -1.65 -10.71
CA THR A 107 -1.97 -2.33 -10.83
C THR A 107 -1.44 -2.75 -9.46
N LEU A 108 -0.97 -4.00 -9.37
CA LEU A 108 -0.42 -4.65 -8.20
C LEU A 108 0.97 -5.20 -8.52
N PHE A 109 1.87 -5.16 -7.53
CA PHE A 109 3.22 -5.72 -7.64
C PHE A 109 3.45 -6.75 -6.54
N SER A 110 4.21 -7.82 -6.84
CA SER A 110 4.80 -8.65 -5.78
C SER A 110 5.73 -7.79 -4.91
N LYS A 111 6.08 -8.30 -3.73
CA LYS A 111 6.91 -7.56 -2.77
C LYS A 111 8.29 -7.21 -3.34
N ASP A 112 8.87 -8.10 -4.13
CA ASP A 112 10.13 -7.88 -4.85
C ASP A 112 9.94 -7.19 -6.21
N GLY A 113 8.69 -6.96 -6.63
CA GLY A 113 8.38 -6.33 -7.92
C GLY A 113 8.53 -7.23 -9.13
N SER A 114 8.95 -8.49 -8.98
CA SER A 114 9.15 -9.42 -10.09
C SER A 114 7.87 -9.82 -10.82
N VAL A 115 6.71 -9.68 -10.17
CA VAL A 115 5.39 -9.98 -10.75
C VAL A 115 4.53 -8.72 -10.77
N ILE A 116 3.90 -8.46 -11.91
CA ILE A 116 2.94 -7.40 -12.17
C ILE A 116 1.58 -8.04 -12.44
N ALA A 117 0.56 -7.55 -11.75
CA ALA A 117 -0.82 -7.95 -11.94
C ALA A 117 -1.73 -6.71 -12.04
N CYS A 118 -2.92 -6.90 -12.57
CA CYS A 118 -3.97 -5.89 -12.52
C CYS A 118 -5.35 -6.55 -12.42
N SER A 119 -6.33 -5.75 -12.05
CA SER A 119 -7.74 -6.13 -12.13
C SER A 119 -8.25 -5.89 -13.55
N VAL A 120 -9.13 -6.76 -14.02
CA VAL A 120 -9.74 -6.67 -15.35
C VAL A 120 -11.25 -6.61 -15.23
N ALA A 121 -11.87 -5.78 -16.07
CA ALA A 121 -13.28 -5.85 -16.40
C ALA A 121 -13.39 -6.13 -17.90
N ASP A 122 -13.87 -7.31 -18.26
CA ASP A 122 -14.02 -7.73 -19.64
C ASP A 122 -15.40 -8.33 -19.88
N SER A 123 -16.09 -7.85 -20.91
CA SER A 123 -17.45 -8.30 -21.26
C SER A 123 -18.43 -8.29 -20.06
N MET A 124 -18.39 -7.24 -19.23
CA MET A 124 -19.20 -7.08 -18.00
C MET A 124 -18.93 -8.13 -16.90
N THR A 125 -17.80 -8.82 -16.97
CA THR A 125 -17.29 -9.72 -15.94
C THR A 125 -15.94 -9.23 -15.43
N TYR A 126 -15.52 -9.69 -14.26
CA TYR A 126 -14.41 -9.14 -13.50
C TYR A 126 -13.50 -10.24 -12.98
N GLY A 127 -12.21 -9.97 -12.92
CA GLY A 127 -11.19 -10.88 -12.40
C GLY A 127 -9.83 -10.20 -12.31
N MET A 128 -8.77 -11.00 -12.43
CA MET A 128 -7.40 -10.49 -12.46
C MET A 128 -6.63 -11.03 -13.66
N VAL A 129 -5.64 -10.25 -14.07
CA VAL A 129 -4.60 -10.64 -15.03
C VAL A 129 -3.28 -10.61 -14.27
N VAL A 130 -2.51 -11.69 -14.33
CA VAL A 130 -1.21 -11.83 -13.68
C VAL A 130 -0.18 -12.17 -14.75
N GLU A 131 0.82 -11.30 -14.96
CA GLU A 131 1.81 -11.45 -16.04
C GLU A 131 1.18 -11.73 -17.42
N GLY A 132 0.15 -10.96 -17.78
CA GLY A 132 -0.59 -11.12 -19.04
C GLY A 132 -1.56 -12.31 -19.08
N VAL A 133 -1.64 -13.15 -18.04
CA VAL A 133 -2.56 -14.29 -18.01
C VAL A 133 -3.80 -13.96 -17.20
N VAL A 134 -4.96 -13.90 -17.88
CA VAL A 134 -6.26 -13.69 -17.24
C VAL A 134 -6.73 -14.95 -16.50
N TRP A 135 -7.46 -14.78 -15.40
CA TRP A 135 -8.16 -15.89 -14.73
C TRP A 135 -9.06 -16.66 -15.70
N GLU A 136 -9.06 -18.00 -15.59
CA GLU A 136 -9.94 -18.87 -16.38
C GLU A 136 -11.42 -18.60 -16.13
N THR A 137 -11.77 -18.13 -14.92
CA THR A 137 -13.14 -17.78 -14.53
C THR A 137 -13.20 -16.31 -14.14
N LEU A 138 -14.06 -15.56 -14.83
CA LEU A 138 -14.45 -14.20 -14.49
C LEU A 138 -15.85 -14.19 -13.87
N PHE A 139 -16.13 -13.17 -13.06
CA PHE A 139 -17.33 -13.10 -12.24
C PHE A 139 -18.16 -11.87 -12.58
N PRO A 140 -19.50 -11.91 -12.45
CA PRO A 140 -20.36 -10.73 -12.70
C PRO A 140 -20.07 -9.56 -11.76
N ASN A 141 -19.40 -9.81 -10.64
CA ASN A 141 -18.82 -8.78 -9.77
C ASN A 141 -17.57 -9.34 -9.09
N ALA A 142 -16.50 -8.54 -9.05
CA ALA A 142 -15.34 -8.82 -8.22
C ALA A 142 -14.75 -7.51 -7.66
N ASN A 143 -14.21 -7.55 -6.44
CA ASN A 143 -13.57 -6.43 -5.76
C ASN A 143 -12.61 -6.92 -4.67
N ASN A 144 -11.95 -6.01 -3.94
CA ASN A 144 -10.94 -6.36 -2.92
C ASN A 144 -9.85 -7.30 -3.47
N PHE A 145 -9.35 -6.98 -4.67
CA PHE A 145 -8.31 -7.74 -5.34
C PHE A 145 -6.99 -7.66 -4.57
N ILE A 146 -6.34 -8.81 -4.39
CA ILE A 146 -5.04 -8.92 -3.74
C ILE A 146 -4.11 -9.81 -4.56
N LEU A 147 -2.83 -9.50 -4.47
CA LEU A 147 -1.74 -10.34 -4.92
C LEU A 147 -0.98 -10.85 -3.69
N SER A 148 -0.59 -12.11 -3.70
CA SER A 148 0.29 -12.68 -2.68
C SER A 148 1.68 -12.04 -2.71
N SER A 149 2.41 -12.14 -1.60
CA SER A 149 3.68 -11.43 -1.44
C SER A 149 4.76 -11.83 -2.46
N ASP A 150 4.75 -13.07 -2.93
CA ASP A 150 5.66 -13.58 -3.96
C ASP A 150 5.07 -13.53 -5.38
N GLY A 151 3.87 -12.96 -5.53
CA GLY A 151 3.19 -12.80 -6.81
C GLY A 151 2.53 -14.07 -7.38
N LYS A 152 2.68 -15.25 -6.76
CA LYS A 152 2.25 -16.51 -7.39
C LYS A 152 0.77 -16.82 -7.26
N ARG A 153 0.11 -16.20 -6.29
CA ARG A 153 -1.31 -16.37 -5.98
C ARG A 153 -2.00 -15.03 -6.02
N SER A 154 -3.25 -15.03 -6.43
CA SER A 154 -4.14 -13.87 -6.51
C SER A 154 -5.49 -14.22 -5.91
N ALA A 155 -6.18 -13.24 -5.34
CA ALA A 155 -7.53 -13.46 -4.82
C ALA A 155 -8.40 -12.22 -4.89
N ALA A 156 -9.72 -12.41 -4.87
CA ALA A 156 -10.70 -11.34 -4.83
C ALA A 156 -11.98 -11.81 -4.15
N VAL A 157 -12.76 -10.85 -3.64
CA VAL A 157 -14.16 -11.09 -3.30
C VAL A 157 -14.96 -11.14 -4.61
N VAL A 158 -15.74 -12.20 -4.79
CA VAL A 158 -16.50 -12.43 -6.03
C VAL A 158 -17.96 -12.72 -5.74
N GLN A 159 -18.83 -12.34 -6.67
CA GLN A 159 -20.24 -12.75 -6.65
C GLN A 159 -20.40 -14.05 -7.44
N THR A 160 -20.78 -15.13 -6.76
CA THR A 160 -20.95 -16.48 -7.33
C THR A 160 -22.42 -16.82 -7.59
N VAL A 161 -23.34 -16.10 -6.95
CA VAL A 161 -24.78 -16.29 -7.13
C VAL A 161 -25.33 -15.09 -7.92
N PRO A 162 -25.96 -15.30 -9.09
CA PRO A 162 -26.61 -14.22 -9.82
C PRO A 162 -27.70 -13.57 -8.96
N LEU A 163 -27.72 -12.24 -8.89
CA LEU A 163 -28.73 -11.48 -8.17
C LEU A 163 -29.43 -10.51 -9.13
N GLY A 164 -30.74 -10.63 -9.24
CA GLY A 164 -31.61 -9.67 -9.92
C GLY A 164 -31.91 -8.45 -9.04
N GLN A 165 -32.56 -7.45 -9.63
CA GLN A 165 -33.01 -6.28 -8.90
C GLN A 165 -33.97 -6.67 -7.77
N ALA A 166 -33.74 -6.14 -6.56
CA ALA A 166 -34.58 -6.34 -5.38
C ALA A 166 -34.74 -7.81 -4.89
N GLU A 167 -33.83 -8.72 -5.24
CA GLU A 167 -33.82 -10.12 -4.72
C GLU A 167 -33.28 -10.21 -3.27
N VAL A 168 -33.93 -9.51 -2.33
CA VAL A 168 -33.46 -9.37 -0.94
C VAL A 168 -33.38 -10.69 -0.20
N PHE A 169 -34.31 -11.63 -0.44
CA PHE A 169 -34.30 -12.94 0.25
C PHE A 169 -33.15 -13.83 -0.26
N LYS A 170 -32.90 -13.83 -1.57
CA LYS A 170 -31.77 -14.55 -2.18
C LYS A 170 -30.44 -13.97 -1.72
N PHE A 171 -30.32 -12.65 -1.63
CA PHE A 171 -29.13 -12.02 -1.06
C PHE A 171 -28.86 -12.46 0.39
N LYS A 172 -29.91 -12.67 1.20
CA LYS A 172 -29.77 -13.16 2.58
C LYS A 172 -29.31 -14.62 2.67
N GLU A 173 -29.49 -15.42 1.61
CA GLU A 173 -28.99 -16.81 1.55
C GLU A 173 -27.46 -16.84 1.29
N GLY A 174 -26.88 -15.72 0.84
CA GLY A 174 -25.47 -15.59 0.54
C GLY A 174 -25.21 -15.60 -0.97
N ALA A 175 -24.36 -14.67 -1.42
CA ALA A 175 -24.05 -14.50 -2.84
C ALA A 175 -22.57 -14.25 -3.12
N TYR A 176 -21.77 -14.05 -2.08
CA TYR A 176 -20.37 -13.65 -2.19
C TYR A 176 -19.44 -14.70 -1.61
N SER A 177 -18.30 -14.89 -2.26
CA SER A 177 -17.23 -15.78 -1.83
C SER A 177 -15.87 -15.11 -2.07
N VAL A 178 -14.77 -15.81 -1.76
CA VAL A 178 -13.43 -15.43 -2.21
C VAL A 178 -13.03 -16.37 -3.34
N ALA A 179 -12.64 -15.82 -4.48
CA ALA A 179 -11.93 -16.56 -5.50
C ALA A 179 -10.42 -16.47 -5.23
N VAL A 180 -9.75 -17.62 -5.29
CA VAL A 180 -8.30 -17.73 -5.29
C VAL A 180 -7.89 -18.26 -6.65
N ASP A 181 -7.12 -17.47 -7.40
CA ASP A 181 -6.73 -17.75 -8.79
C ASP A 181 -7.93 -18.08 -9.68
N GLY A 182 -8.99 -17.28 -9.57
CA GLY A 182 -10.24 -17.49 -10.31
C GLY A 182 -11.15 -18.60 -9.78
N THR A 183 -10.72 -19.40 -8.79
CA THR A 183 -11.55 -20.48 -8.21
C THR A 183 -12.21 -20.04 -6.90
N PRO A 184 -13.55 -19.95 -6.81
CA PRO A 184 -14.24 -19.56 -5.58
C PRO A 184 -14.15 -20.65 -4.51
N TRP A 185 -14.20 -20.27 -3.23
CA TRP A 185 -14.48 -21.23 -2.16
C TRP A 185 -15.84 -21.90 -2.37
N ASP A 186 -15.98 -23.15 -1.93
CA ASP A 186 -17.21 -23.97 -2.01
C ASP A 186 -18.33 -23.52 -1.06
N VAL A 187 -18.34 -22.25 -0.67
CA VAL A 187 -19.30 -21.65 0.26
C VAL A 187 -19.56 -20.20 -0.12
N ASN A 188 -20.78 -19.75 0.13
CA ASN A 188 -21.18 -18.35 -0.02
C ASN A 188 -21.56 -17.74 1.32
N PHE A 189 -21.28 -16.46 1.44
CA PHE A 189 -21.65 -15.62 2.57
C PHE A 189 -22.54 -14.48 2.09
N VAL A 190 -23.25 -13.85 3.04
CA VAL A 190 -24.05 -12.66 2.74
C VAL A 190 -23.14 -11.54 2.25
N ASN A 191 -21.93 -11.42 2.81
CA ASN A 191 -20.89 -10.60 2.23
C ASN A 191 -19.50 -11.04 2.69
N VAL A 192 -18.47 -10.63 1.95
CA VAL A 192 -17.06 -10.90 2.23
C VAL A 192 -16.24 -9.64 1.97
N TRP A 193 -15.16 -9.41 2.72
CA TRP A 193 -14.26 -8.27 2.54
C TRP A 193 -12.80 -8.62 2.85
N THR A 194 -11.89 -7.85 2.25
CA THR A 194 -10.44 -7.85 2.54
C THR A 194 -9.84 -9.24 2.69
N PRO A 195 -9.81 -10.06 1.62
CA PRO A 195 -9.07 -11.31 1.66
C PRO A 195 -7.59 -11.00 1.94
N ARG A 196 -6.89 -11.91 2.61
CA ARG A 196 -5.47 -11.80 2.93
C ARG A 196 -4.81 -13.17 2.86
N PHE A 197 -3.70 -13.28 2.14
CA PHE A 197 -2.87 -14.48 2.14
C PHE A 197 -2.08 -14.61 3.44
N ASN A 198 -1.83 -15.86 3.87
CA ASN A 198 -0.79 -16.16 4.85
C ASN A 198 0.62 -16.09 4.20
N ALA A 199 1.67 -16.24 5.01
CA ALA A 199 3.05 -16.00 4.57
C ALA A 199 3.56 -16.96 3.48
N ASP A 200 3.07 -18.20 3.44
CA ASP A 200 3.43 -19.20 2.42
C ASP A 200 2.40 -19.28 1.26
N ASN A 201 1.42 -18.37 1.26
CA ASN A 201 0.37 -18.25 0.26
C ASN A 201 -0.51 -19.52 0.11
N SER A 202 -0.54 -20.40 1.10
CA SER A 202 -1.37 -21.62 1.10
C SER A 202 -2.82 -21.39 1.55
N SER A 203 -3.08 -20.35 2.33
CA SER A 203 -4.40 -20.04 2.89
C SER A 203 -4.78 -18.57 2.71
N VAL A 204 -6.09 -18.32 2.61
CA VAL A 204 -6.67 -16.98 2.57
C VAL A 204 -7.66 -16.80 3.71
N ALA A 205 -7.51 -15.71 4.46
CA ALA A 205 -8.46 -15.26 5.47
C ALA A 205 -9.26 -14.07 4.95
N ALA A 206 -10.53 -13.96 5.30
CA ALA A 206 -11.37 -12.82 4.92
C ALA A 206 -12.36 -12.45 6.03
N GLN A 207 -12.74 -11.17 6.08
CA GLN A 207 -13.89 -10.75 6.86
C GLN A 207 -15.14 -11.30 6.19
N ILE A 208 -16.05 -11.86 6.97
CA ILE A 208 -17.33 -12.34 6.45
C ILE A 208 -18.48 -11.83 7.28
N ARG A 209 -19.64 -11.84 6.65
CA ARG A 209 -20.92 -11.65 7.28
C ARG A 209 -21.82 -12.84 6.97
N HIS A 210 -22.26 -13.55 8.01
CA HIS A 210 -23.10 -14.74 7.91
C HIS A 210 -24.59 -14.41 7.82
N THR A 211 -25.03 -13.48 8.65
CA THR A 211 -26.42 -13.00 8.70
C THR A 211 -26.41 -11.49 8.52
N LEU A 212 -27.53 -10.79 8.64
CA LEU A 212 -27.49 -9.32 8.59
C LEU A 212 -26.72 -8.68 9.77
N PHE A 213 -26.42 -9.44 10.82
CA PHE A 213 -25.89 -8.93 12.09
C PHE A 213 -24.64 -9.64 12.61
N ASP A 214 -24.34 -10.83 12.09
CA ASP A 214 -23.23 -11.65 12.58
C ASP A 214 -22.02 -11.57 11.66
N TYR A 215 -20.92 -11.08 12.22
CA TYR A 215 -19.63 -10.93 11.52
C TYR A 215 -18.59 -11.84 12.16
N THR A 216 -17.70 -12.39 11.34
CA THR A 216 -16.56 -13.17 11.81
C THR A 216 -15.46 -13.21 10.74
N ILE A 217 -14.39 -13.95 10.99
CA ILE A 217 -13.35 -14.23 10.00
C ILE A 217 -13.53 -15.65 9.48
N ALA A 218 -13.38 -15.84 8.16
CA ALA A 218 -13.27 -17.16 7.54
C ALA A 218 -11.85 -17.39 7.01
N ILE A 219 -11.35 -18.61 7.15
CA ILE A 219 -10.08 -19.08 6.60
C ILE A 219 -10.40 -20.21 5.62
N ASP A 220 -10.10 -20.02 4.34
CA ASP A 220 -10.41 -20.97 3.26
C ASP A 220 -11.89 -21.43 3.30
N GLY A 221 -12.79 -20.45 3.43
CA GLY A 221 -14.24 -20.68 3.53
C GLY A 221 -14.72 -21.22 4.87
N LYS A 222 -13.84 -21.45 5.86
CA LYS A 222 -14.21 -21.95 7.19
C LYS A 222 -14.27 -20.82 8.21
N PRO A 223 -15.46 -20.42 8.68
CA PRO A 223 -15.60 -19.39 9.70
C PRO A 223 -14.99 -19.79 11.03
N TRP A 224 -14.51 -18.82 11.80
CA TRP A 224 -14.38 -18.98 13.24
C TRP A 224 -15.75 -19.32 13.87
N THR A 225 -15.73 -20.06 14.98
CA THR A 225 -16.95 -20.45 15.69
C THR A 225 -17.65 -19.26 16.35
N GLU A 226 -16.89 -18.25 16.76
CA GLU A 226 -17.40 -17.06 17.43
C GLU A 226 -17.91 -16.01 16.43
N ASN A 227 -18.97 -15.30 16.83
CA ASN A 227 -19.54 -14.18 16.08
C ASN A 227 -19.39 -12.88 16.86
N PHE A 228 -19.23 -11.79 16.11
CA PHE A 228 -19.02 -10.45 16.64
C PHE A 228 -20.02 -9.47 16.02
N ASN A 229 -20.24 -8.34 16.69
CA ASN A 229 -21.12 -7.30 16.13
C ASN A 229 -20.52 -6.69 14.86
N GLN A 230 -19.19 -6.59 14.80
CA GLN A 230 -18.39 -6.18 13.65
C GLN A 230 -16.99 -6.78 13.80
N VAL A 231 -16.29 -6.96 12.68
CA VAL A 231 -14.86 -7.27 12.62
C VAL A 231 -14.18 -6.31 11.66
N TRP A 232 -12.86 -6.16 11.78
CA TRP A 232 -12.03 -5.52 10.76
C TRP A 232 -11.16 -6.56 10.05
N GLU A 233 -10.38 -6.08 9.09
CA GLU A 233 -9.50 -6.88 8.23
C GLU A 233 -8.68 -7.90 9.03
N PRO A 234 -8.61 -9.17 8.60
CA PRO A 234 -7.79 -10.18 9.26
C PRO A 234 -6.30 -9.97 8.97
N LEU A 235 -5.44 -10.47 9.86
CA LEU A 235 -4.01 -10.53 9.66
C LEU A 235 -3.47 -11.89 10.11
N PHE A 236 -2.80 -12.60 9.21
CA PHE A 236 -2.05 -13.79 9.58
C PHE A 236 -0.82 -13.44 10.41
N HIS A 237 -0.53 -14.29 11.39
CA HIS A 237 0.76 -14.26 12.07
C HIS A 237 1.89 -14.58 11.08
N PRO A 238 3.05 -13.89 11.12
CA PRO A 238 4.06 -13.99 10.05
C PRO A 238 4.69 -15.37 9.89
N THR A 239 4.67 -16.19 10.94
CA THR A 239 5.25 -17.55 10.97
C THR A 239 4.26 -18.65 11.36
N LYS A 240 2.98 -18.33 11.59
CA LYS A 240 1.95 -19.28 12.04
C LYS A 240 0.69 -19.05 11.23
N ASN A 241 -0.11 -20.09 11.02
CA ASN A 241 -1.40 -19.96 10.34
C ASN A 241 -2.53 -19.41 11.24
N SER A 242 -2.21 -18.89 12.42
CA SER A 242 -3.17 -18.21 13.29
C SER A 242 -3.48 -16.82 12.77
N VAL A 243 -4.73 -16.38 12.90
CA VAL A 243 -5.22 -15.11 12.37
C VAL A 243 -5.69 -14.22 13.51
N VAL A 244 -5.30 -12.95 13.48
CA VAL A 244 -5.86 -11.90 14.35
C VAL A 244 -6.80 -11.00 13.58
N ALA A 245 -7.81 -10.48 14.27
CA ALA A 245 -8.67 -9.43 13.75
C ALA A 245 -9.16 -8.52 14.88
N PRO A 246 -9.24 -7.20 14.66
CA PRO A 246 -10.00 -6.34 15.56
C PRO A 246 -11.47 -6.75 15.53
N VAL A 247 -12.07 -6.87 16.71
CA VAL A 247 -13.47 -7.32 16.86
C VAL A 247 -14.25 -6.39 17.76
N ARG A 248 -15.54 -6.21 17.46
CA ARG A 248 -16.44 -5.35 18.21
C ARG A 248 -17.45 -6.18 19.01
N LEU A 249 -17.48 -5.96 20.32
CA LEU A 249 -18.42 -6.56 21.26
C LEU A 249 -18.98 -5.50 22.19
N SER A 250 -20.29 -5.52 22.41
CA SER A 250 -20.98 -4.61 23.34
C SER A 250 -20.64 -3.13 23.11
N GLY A 251 -20.48 -2.76 21.83
CA GLY A 251 -20.20 -1.38 21.41
C GLY A 251 -18.73 -0.96 21.45
N LYS A 252 -17.82 -1.79 21.98
CA LYS A 252 -16.38 -1.52 22.11
C LYS A 252 -15.53 -2.46 21.26
N TRP A 253 -14.33 -2.00 20.90
CA TRP A 253 -13.38 -2.75 20.09
C TRP A 253 -12.28 -3.37 20.95
N GLY A 254 -11.91 -4.59 20.59
CA GLY A 254 -10.77 -5.34 21.11
C GLY A 254 -10.06 -6.07 19.97
N MET A 255 -9.37 -7.15 20.30
CA MET A 255 -8.63 -7.99 19.34
C MET A 255 -8.92 -9.45 19.63
N ALA A 256 -9.18 -10.23 18.58
CA ALA A 256 -9.29 -11.68 18.66
C ALA A 256 -8.12 -12.35 17.94
N LEU A 257 -7.73 -13.54 18.41
CA LEU A 257 -6.83 -14.49 17.77
C LEU A 257 -7.60 -15.81 17.60
N ASP A 258 -7.81 -16.24 16.36
CA ASP A 258 -8.57 -17.45 16.03
C ASP A 258 -9.94 -17.49 16.75
N GLY A 259 -10.66 -16.37 16.74
CA GLY A 259 -11.95 -16.18 17.40
C GLY A 259 -11.89 -15.92 18.92
N LYS A 260 -10.74 -16.10 19.57
CA LYS A 260 -10.60 -15.89 21.02
C LYS A 260 -10.11 -14.49 21.34
N ILE A 261 -10.78 -13.80 22.27
CA ILE A 261 -10.38 -12.45 22.70
C ILE A 261 -8.99 -12.48 23.35
N ILE A 262 -8.06 -11.70 22.80
CA ILE A 262 -6.71 -11.47 23.34
C ILE A 262 -6.54 -10.04 23.87
N TRP A 263 -7.25 -9.05 23.32
CA TRP A 263 -7.35 -7.71 23.90
C TRP A 263 -8.80 -7.44 24.28
N GLN A 264 -9.03 -7.12 25.55
CA GLN A 264 -10.37 -6.88 26.06
C GLN A 264 -11.05 -5.73 25.30
N PRO A 265 -12.32 -5.88 24.87
CA PRO A 265 -13.06 -4.84 24.16
C PRO A 265 -13.32 -3.60 25.02
N THR A 266 -12.35 -2.70 25.07
CA THR A 266 -12.35 -1.49 25.92
C THR A 266 -12.17 -0.22 25.10
N PHE A 267 -11.58 -0.33 23.90
CA PHE A 267 -11.31 0.80 23.02
C PHE A 267 -12.57 1.27 22.29
N PHE A 268 -12.59 2.56 21.92
CA PHE A 268 -13.62 3.10 21.03
C PHE A 268 -13.38 2.70 19.57
N GLN A 269 -12.13 2.43 19.19
CA GLN A 269 -11.71 1.91 17.89
C GLN A 269 -10.38 1.14 18.04
N VAL A 270 -10.22 0.11 17.20
CA VAL A 270 -8.96 -0.65 16.98
C VAL A 270 -8.92 -0.97 15.49
N TRP A 271 -7.84 -0.61 14.79
CA TRP A 271 -7.69 -0.85 13.35
C TRP A 271 -6.21 -0.83 12.94
N GLN A 272 -5.92 -1.25 11.71
CA GLN A 272 -4.56 -1.25 11.14
C GLN A 272 -3.56 -2.02 12.02
N GLN A 273 -3.93 -3.23 12.45
CA GLN A 273 -3.05 -4.07 13.25
C GLN A 273 -1.88 -4.60 12.43
N GLN A 274 -0.72 -4.76 13.07
CA GLN A 274 0.48 -5.31 12.47
C GLN A 274 1.22 -6.17 13.49
N PHE A 275 1.76 -7.30 13.02
CA PHE A 275 2.77 -8.03 13.77
C PHE A 275 4.15 -7.40 13.55
N SER A 276 4.97 -7.42 14.59
CA SER A 276 6.43 -7.32 14.44
C SER A 276 6.94 -8.40 13.45
N PRO A 277 8.12 -8.21 12.81
CA PRO A 277 8.65 -9.18 11.84
C PRO A 277 8.78 -10.62 12.39
N SER A 278 9.12 -10.77 13.67
CA SER A 278 9.18 -12.06 14.39
C SER A 278 7.81 -12.61 14.79
N GLY A 279 6.77 -11.77 14.85
CA GLY A 279 5.43 -12.13 15.29
C GLY A 279 5.25 -12.20 16.82
N ASP A 280 6.25 -11.82 17.61
CA ASP A 280 6.21 -11.85 19.08
C ASP A 280 5.45 -10.66 19.68
N LYS A 281 5.34 -9.56 18.94
CA LYS A 281 4.50 -8.39 19.29
C LYS A 281 3.41 -8.14 18.27
N LEU A 282 2.25 -7.72 18.75
CA LEU A 282 1.13 -7.22 17.95
C LEU A 282 0.87 -5.74 18.31
N ALA A 283 0.88 -4.87 17.31
CA ALA A 283 0.52 -3.47 17.47
C ALA A 283 -0.75 -3.13 16.68
N ALA A 284 -1.45 -2.08 17.08
CA ALA A 284 -2.56 -1.51 16.31
C ALA A 284 -2.73 -0.02 16.63
N ILE A 285 -3.41 0.70 15.73
CA ILE A 285 -3.90 2.04 16.02
C ILE A 285 -5.17 1.91 16.86
N VAL A 286 -5.26 2.65 17.96
CA VAL A 286 -6.36 2.54 18.92
C VAL A 286 -6.90 3.90 19.34
N CYS A 287 -8.15 3.90 19.80
CA CYS A 287 -8.82 5.05 20.39
C CYS A 287 -9.20 4.71 21.85
N PRO A 288 -8.28 4.85 22.84
CA PRO A 288 -8.55 4.52 24.24
C PRO A 288 -9.60 5.44 24.88
N ASN A 289 -9.61 6.71 24.48
CA ASN A 289 -10.63 7.69 24.88
C ASN A 289 -11.25 8.28 23.63
N TYR A 290 -12.53 8.65 23.71
CA TYR A 290 -13.24 9.22 22.57
C TYR A 290 -12.47 10.41 21.96
N GLY A 291 -12.16 10.33 20.67
CA GLY A 291 -11.42 11.36 19.95
C GLY A 291 -9.93 11.47 20.31
N ARG A 292 -9.34 10.48 21.01
CA ARG A 292 -7.90 10.44 21.30
C ARG A 292 -7.30 9.17 20.71
N TRP A 293 -6.44 9.34 19.72
CA TRP A 293 -5.80 8.27 18.99
C TRP A 293 -4.37 8.06 19.44
N THR A 294 -3.92 6.80 19.44
CA THR A 294 -2.54 6.41 19.72
C THR A 294 -2.26 5.01 19.17
N LEU A 295 -1.06 4.48 19.41
CA LEU A 295 -0.73 3.07 19.16
C LEU A 295 -0.91 2.27 20.45
N ALA A 296 -1.30 0.99 20.31
CA ALA A 296 -1.19 0.02 21.38
C ALA A 296 -0.26 -1.11 20.97
N VAL A 297 0.53 -1.61 21.92
CA VAL A 297 1.37 -2.80 21.76
C VAL A 297 0.89 -3.85 22.75
N ASP A 298 0.49 -5.00 22.25
CA ASP A 298 -0.07 -6.12 23.01
C ASP A 298 -1.21 -5.67 23.94
N GLY A 299 -2.06 -4.78 23.44
CA GLY A 299 -3.24 -4.26 24.14
C GLY A 299 -2.95 -3.10 25.09
N ASN A 300 -1.70 -2.66 25.22
CA ASN A 300 -1.31 -1.55 26.07
C ASN A 300 -1.16 -0.26 25.23
N PRO A 301 -2.06 0.72 25.37
CA PRO A 301 -1.96 1.98 24.65
C PRO A 301 -0.76 2.81 25.14
N TRP A 302 -0.13 3.53 24.23
CA TRP A 302 0.87 4.55 24.53
C TRP A 302 0.25 5.78 25.21
N ASN A 303 1.08 6.56 25.91
CA ASN A 303 0.64 7.78 26.62
C ASN A 303 0.51 8.97 25.66
N THR A 304 1.38 9.04 24.67
CA THR A 304 1.35 10.04 23.61
C THR A 304 0.10 9.83 22.78
N THR A 305 -0.77 10.83 22.74
CA THR A 305 -2.06 10.76 22.05
C THR A 305 -2.27 11.98 21.18
N PHE A 306 -3.11 11.81 20.15
CA PHE A 306 -3.42 12.82 19.15
C PHE A 306 -4.93 13.00 19.03
N GLY A 307 -5.39 14.24 18.88
CA GLY A 307 -6.80 14.59 18.82
C GLY A 307 -7.45 14.39 17.45
N ASP A 308 -6.67 14.49 16.37
CA ASP A 308 -7.23 14.48 15.01
C ASP A 308 -7.12 13.08 14.39
N MET A 309 -5.91 12.52 14.33
CA MET A 309 -5.65 11.25 13.65
C MET A 309 -4.31 10.61 14.07
N VAL A 310 -4.22 9.29 13.95
CA VAL A 310 -2.96 8.53 13.87
C VAL A 310 -3.03 7.62 12.65
N MET A 311 -1.96 7.53 11.86
CA MET A 311 -1.87 6.67 10.67
C MET A 311 -0.43 6.23 10.37
N ASP A 312 -0.26 5.38 9.35
CA ASP A 312 1.03 4.92 8.82
C ASP A 312 1.97 4.34 9.88
N MET A 313 1.43 3.44 10.70
CA MET A 313 2.21 2.69 11.68
C MET A 313 3.20 1.75 10.98
N THR A 314 4.42 1.66 11.50
CA THR A 314 5.45 0.76 10.99
C THR A 314 6.37 0.26 12.12
N PHE A 315 6.76 -1.01 12.05
CA PHE A 315 7.78 -1.59 12.92
C PHE A 315 9.18 -1.34 12.36
N SER A 316 10.16 -1.23 13.26
CA SER A 316 11.56 -1.34 12.86
C SER A 316 11.88 -2.75 12.32
N PRO A 317 12.91 -2.89 11.45
CA PRO A 317 13.34 -4.19 10.94
C PRO A 317 13.63 -5.25 12.02
N ASP A 318 14.13 -4.84 13.18
CA ASP A 318 14.38 -5.73 14.31
C ASP A 318 13.15 -6.00 15.20
N GLY A 319 12.00 -5.38 14.88
CA GLY A 319 10.73 -5.52 15.62
C GLY A 319 10.69 -4.85 16.99
N LYS A 320 11.75 -4.15 17.41
CA LYS A 320 11.84 -3.61 18.77
C LYS A 320 11.19 -2.24 18.92
N ARG A 321 11.15 -1.47 17.84
CA ARG A 321 10.66 -0.09 17.81
C ARG A 321 9.45 0.04 16.89
N LEU A 322 8.69 1.09 17.10
CA LEU A 322 7.50 1.40 16.33
C LEU A 322 7.45 2.91 16.06
N ALA A 323 6.98 3.30 14.88
CA ALA A 323 6.76 4.69 14.51
C ALA A 323 5.41 4.84 13.81
N ALA A 324 4.82 6.03 13.88
CA ALA A 324 3.61 6.41 13.16
C ALA A 324 3.53 7.93 12.97
N LEU A 325 2.53 8.36 12.20
CA LEU A 325 2.17 9.76 12.06
C LEU A 325 1.06 10.12 13.04
N GLY A 326 1.21 11.24 13.73
CA GLY A 326 0.20 11.81 14.61
C GLY A 326 -0.20 13.20 14.13
N LYS A 327 -1.51 13.49 14.15
CA LYS A 327 -2.05 14.80 13.79
C LYS A 327 -2.73 15.46 14.99
N GLN A 328 -2.32 16.68 15.31
CA GLN A 328 -2.85 17.47 16.41
C GLN A 328 -2.98 18.93 15.97
N ASP A 329 -4.15 19.52 16.20
CA ASP A 329 -4.46 20.92 15.88
C ASP A 329 -4.13 21.27 14.41
N GLY A 330 -4.44 20.35 13.50
CA GLY A 330 -4.21 20.52 12.07
C GLY A 330 -2.77 20.31 11.60
N LYS A 331 -1.82 20.02 12.49
CA LYS A 331 -0.40 19.79 12.16
C LYS A 331 0.01 18.35 12.36
N TRP A 332 0.96 17.90 11.55
CA TRP A 332 1.50 16.54 11.59
C TRP A 332 2.85 16.48 12.29
N THR A 333 3.13 15.35 12.93
CA THR A 333 4.45 14.98 13.44
C THR A 333 4.63 13.46 13.35
N VAL A 334 5.88 13.01 13.30
CA VAL A 334 6.21 11.60 13.49
C VAL A 334 6.38 11.37 14.99
N PHE A 335 5.88 10.24 15.48
CA PHE A 335 6.13 9.80 16.84
C PHE A 335 6.60 8.35 16.85
N SER A 336 7.56 8.06 17.71
CA SER A 336 8.19 6.74 17.82
C SER A 336 8.43 6.42 19.29
N ASP A 337 8.20 5.16 19.66
CA ASP A 337 8.42 4.63 21.01
C ASP A 337 7.80 5.51 22.11
N ASP A 338 6.51 5.84 21.94
CA ASP A 338 5.72 6.69 22.84
C ASP A 338 6.26 8.14 22.99
N ARG A 339 6.92 8.68 21.96
CA ARG A 339 7.41 10.08 21.94
C ARG A 339 7.27 10.72 20.56
N ALA A 340 6.63 11.90 20.52
CA ALA A 340 6.56 12.72 19.32
C ALA A 340 7.87 13.48 19.08
N TRP A 341 8.20 13.73 17.81
CA TRP A 341 9.21 14.72 17.47
C TRP A 341 8.76 16.12 17.91
N ASN A 342 9.72 16.99 18.21
CA ASN A 342 9.43 18.40 18.54
C ASN A 342 9.00 19.21 17.31
N SER A 343 9.31 18.71 16.11
CA SER A 343 9.02 19.35 14.82
C SER A 343 7.59 19.02 14.38
N HIS A 344 6.94 20.02 13.78
CA HIS A 344 5.56 19.94 13.30
C HIS A 344 5.47 20.48 11.87
N TYR A 345 4.62 19.85 11.07
CA TYR A 345 4.57 20.01 9.62
C TYR A 345 3.14 20.22 9.11
N ASP A 346 3.02 20.79 7.92
CA ASP A 346 1.72 20.89 7.21
C ASP A 346 1.26 19.51 6.75
N MET A 347 2.21 18.65 6.37
CA MET A 347 2.00 17.24 6.07
C MET A 347 3.23 16.42 6.46
N CYS A 348 3.01 15.19 6.93
CA CYS A 348 4.04 14.15 7.01
C CYS A 348 3.58 12.97 6.16
N TYR A 349 4.53 12.24 5.60
CA TYR A 349 4.28 11.00 4.86
C TYR A 349 4.84 9.81 5.64
N ALA A 350 4.43 8.60 5.24
CA ALA A 350 4.71 7.37 5.97
C ALA A 350 6.19 7.28 6.43
N PRO A 351 6.45 7.09 7.74
CA PRO A 351 7.80 7.00 8.26
C PRO A 351 8.46 5.69 7.81
N VAL A 352 9.78 5.73 7.66
CA VAL A 352 10.60 4.55 7.35
C VAL A 352 11.73 4.43 8.36
N PHE A 353 12.01 3.19 8.79
CA PHE A 353 13.16 2.89 9.63
C PHE A 353 14.41 2.64 8.79
N SER A 354 15.57 3.01 9.32
CA SER A 354 16.85 2.54 8.80
C SER A 354 16.95 1.01 8.96
N PRO A 355 17.70 0.30 8.07
CA PRO A 355 17.86 -1.16 8.15
C PRO A 355 18.43 -1.65 9.49
N ASP A 356 19.26 -0.83 10.15
CA ASP A 356 19.81 -1.10 11.47
C ASP A 356 18.87 -0.72 12.63
N SER A 357 17.63 -0.30 12.33
CA SER A 357 16.57 0.05 13.28
C SER A 357 16.86 1.29 14.17
N LYS A 358 17.91 2.05 13.89
CA LYS A 358 18.33 3.18 14.75
C LYS A 358 17.64 4.50 14.43
N HIS A 359 17.33 4.75 13.17
CA HIS A 359 16.85 6.05 12.70
C HIS A 359 15.47 5.93 12.08
N VAL A 360 14.66 6.98 12.22
CA VAL A 360 13.37 7.13 11.54
C VAL A 360 13.47 8.32 10.61
N ALA A 361 13.14 8.12 9.33
CA ALA A 361 13.04 9.19 8.34
C ALA A 361 11.60 9.35 7.85
N ALA A 362 11.24 10.56 7.45
CA ALA A 362 9.98 10.85 6.79
C ALA A 362 10.15 11.99 5.78
N ARG A 363 9.39 11.92 4.69
CA ARG A 363 9.13 13.09 3.85
C ARG A 363 8.15 14.00 4.59
N VAL A 364 8.42 15.31 4.56
CA VAL A 364 7.62 16.30 5.27
C VAL A 364 7.40 17.54 4.40
N GLU A 365 6.27 18.21 4.61
CA GLU A 365 5.91 19.46 3.95
C GLU A 365 5.78 20.60 4.96
N LYS A 366 6.35 21.77 4.62
CA LYS A 366 6.24 22.98 5.42
C LYS A 366 6.26 24.21 4.51
N ASN A 367 5.24 25.05 4.63
CA ASN A 367 5.08 26.28 3.83
C ASN A 367 5.13 26.01 2.32
N GLY A 368 4.50 24.93 1.86
CA GLY A 368 4.47 24.54 0.44
C GLY A 368 5.80 24.04 -0.12
N ARG A 369 6.77 23.70 0.74
CA ARG A 369 8.06 23.11 0.38
C ARG A 369 8.20 21.74 1.01
N PHE A 370 8.80 20.80 0.28
CA PHE A 370 9.06 19.45 0.76
C PHE A 370 10.51 19.28 1.20
N THR A 371 10.78 18.43 2.18
CA THR A 371 12.13 17.97 2.54
C THR A 371 12.07 16.59 3.21
N ILE A 372 13.25 16.04 3.54
CA ILE A 372 13.38 14.83 4.35
C ILE A 372 13.79 15.24 5.78
N ALA A 373 13.12 14.67 6.77
CA ALA A 373 13.51 14.77 8.17
C ALA A 373 13.96 13.39 8.67
N VAL A 374 15.04 13.36 9.46
CA VAL A 374 15.57 12.18 10.14
C VAL A 374 15.63 12.46 11.63
N ASP A 375 14.99 11.63 12.45
CA ASP A 375 14.88 11.79 13.90
C ASP A 375 14.47 13.22 14.34
N GLY A 376 13.56 13.84 13.59
CA GLY A 376 13.06 15.19 13.83
C GLY A 376 13.95 16.34 13.35
N LYS A 377 15.07 16.04 12.66
CA LYS A 377 15.97 17.01 12.05
C LYS A 377 15.80 17.03 10.52
N GLU A 378 15.52 18.20 9.96
CA GLU A 378 15.35 18.40 8.52
C GLU A 378 16.72 18.41 7.81
N TYR A 379 16.80 17.86 6.59
CA TYR A 379 18.02 17.87 5.74
C TYR A 379 18.54 19.31 5.47
N GLY A 380 17.67 20.32 5.53
CA GLY A 380 18.02 21.74 5.47
C GLY A 380 17.81 22.40 4.11
N GLN A 381 17.63 21.62 3.04
CA GLN A 381 17.17 22.10 1.73
C GLN A 381 15.69 21.77 1.53
N GLY A 382 14.91 22.74 1.06
CA GLY A 382 13.52 22.53 0.63
C GLY A 382 13.43 22.34 -0.89
N PHE A 383 12.44 21.57 -1.34
CA PHE A 383 12.24 21.15 -2.73
C PHE A 383 10.81 21.49 -3.24
N ASP A 384 10.63 21.58 -4.56
CA ASP A 384 9.30 21.77 -5.18
C ASP A 384 8.46 20.50 -5.06
N GLN A 385 9.11 19.35 -5.29
CA GLN A 385 8.58 18.02 -4.99
C GLN A 385 9.68 17.21 -4.30
N CYS A 386 9.29 16.31 -3.42
CA CYS A 386 10.18 15.31 -2.83
C CYS A 386 9.44 13.98 -2.82
N PHE A 387 10.19 12.89 -2.96
CA PHE A 387 9.66 11.53 -2.86
C PHE A 387 10.10 10.90 -1.54
N ASP A 388 9.53 9.75 -1.19
CA ASP A 388 9.79 9.12 0.09
C ASP A 388 11.28 8.74 0.22
N PRO A 389 11.87 8.85 1.42
CA PRO A 389 13.30 8.59 1.61
C PRO A 389 13.63 7.10 1.52
N THR A 390 14.87 6.78 1.16
CA THR A 390 15.38 5.39 1.21
C THR A 390 16.76 5.34 1.84
N PHE A 391 16.93 4.50 2.86
CA PHE A 391 18.22 4.33 3.53
C PHE A 391 19.13 3.39 2.74
N SER A 392 20.44 3.60 2.85
CA SER A 392 21.43 2.62 2.42
C SER A 392 21.31 1.33 3.23
N PRO A 393 21.77 0.17 2.70
CA PRO A 393 21.69 -1.11 3.41
C PRO A 393 22.34 -1.11 4.81
N ASP A 394 23.38 -0.29 5.01
CA ASP A 394 24.05 -0.12 6.30
C ASP A 394 23.41 0.94 7.22
N GLY A 395 22.37 1.64 6.75
CA GLY A 395 21.67 2.71 7.46
C GLY A 395 22.43 4.03 7.59
N SER A 396 23.66 4.13 7.07
CA SER A 396 24.52 5.31 7.27
C SER A 396 24.23 6.49 6.33
N ARG A 397 23.53 6.23 5.22
CA ARG A 397 23.19 7.20 4.17
C ARG A 397 21.71 7.16 3.85
N ILE A 398 21.23 8.24 3.25
CA ILE A 398 19.86 8.40 2.79
C ILE A 398 19.85 8.92 1.35
N LEU A 399 19.02 8.29 0.51
CA LEU A 399 18.71 8.72 -0.84
C LEU A 399 17.50 9.66 -0.78
N ILE A 400 17.70 10.87 -1.25
CA ILE A 400 16.69 11.91 -1.42
C ILE A 400 16.50 12.10 -2.92
N ARG A 401 15.25 11.93 -3.36
CA ARG A 401 14.80 12.14 -4.74
C ARG A 401 13.90 13.36 -4.72
N ALA A 402 14.23 14.36 -5.51
CA ALA A 402 13.57 15.66 -5.40
C ALA A 402 13.55 16.39 -6.74
N ILE A 403 12.60 17.32 -6.89
CA ILE A 403 12.53 18.24 -8.01
C ILE A 403 12.76 19.66 -7.50
N VAL A 404 13.66 20.38 -8.17
CA VAL A 404 14.03 21.77 -7.87
C VAL A 404 14.20 22.53 -9.17
N ASP A 405 13.46 23.62 -9.32
CA ASP A 405 13.51 24.51 -10.48
C ASP A 405 13.34 23.76 -11.81
N GLY A 406 12.39 22.82 -11.84
CA GLY A 406 12.09 21.98 -13.01
C GLY A 406 13.12 20.87 -13.28
N LYS A 407 14.08 20.64 -12.39
CA LYS A 407 15.10 19.59 -12.56
C LYS A 407 14.95 18.50 -11.53
N TYR A 408 14.98 17.25 -11.99
CA TYR A 408 14.99 16.10 -11.10
C TYR A 408 16.41 15.83 -10.60
N GLN A 409 16.58 15.83 -9.28
CA GLN A 409 17.84 15.61 -8.59
C GLN A 409 17.82 14.32 -7.79
N ARG A 410 18.94 13.61 -7.89
CA ARG A 410 19.29 12.46 -7.07
C ARG A 410 20.37 12.89 -6.08
N ILE A 411 20.06 12.82 -4.79
CA ILE A 411 20.92 13.28 -3.71
C ILE A 411 21.16 12.12 -2.74
N VAL A 412 22.41 11.82 -2.43
CA VAL A 412 22.77 10.89 -1.36
C VAL A 412 23.52 11.66 -0.28
N GLU A 413 23.03 11.56 0.96
CA GLU A 413 23.62 12.26 2.11
C GLU A 413 23.90 11.30 3.27
N SER A 414 24.88 11.65 4.11
CA SER A 414 25.10 11.01 5.40
C SER A 414 24.00 11.32 6.40
N VAL A 415 23.45 10.28 7.04
CA VAL A 415 22.47 10.42 8.12
C VAL A 415 23.05 11.24 9.28
N ALA A 416 24.31 10.99 9.65
CA ALA A 416 24.99 11.71 10.73
C ALA A 416 25.01 13.23 10.48
N LYS A 417 25.26 13.65 9.23
CA LYS A 417 25.29 15.07 8.87
C LYS A 417 23.92 15.75 9.03
N ILE A 418 22.82 15.03 8.80
CA ILE A 418 21.45 15.56 8.95
C ILE A 418 21.11 15.75 10.43
N ILE A 419 21.43 14.76 11.26
CA ILE A 419 21.02 14.76 12.67
C ILE A 419 21.94 15.59 13.58
N GLY A 420 23.15 15.90 13.12
CA GLY A 420 24.13 16.75 13.81
C GLY A 420 25.17 15.95 14.58
#